data_AF-A0A842N470-F1
#
_entry.id   AF-A0A842N470-F1
#
_cell.length_a   1.000
_cell.length_b   1.000
_cell.length_c   1.000
_cell.angle_alpha   90.00
_cell.angle_beta   90.00
_cell.angle_gamma   90.00
#
_symmetry.space_group_name_H-M   'P 1'
#
loop_
_entity.id
_entity.type
_entity.pdbx_description
1 polymer ?
#
loop_
_entity_poly.entity_id
_entity_poly.type
_entity_poly.pdbx_seq_one_letter_code
_entity_poly.pdbx_strand_id
1 'polypeptide(L)'
;MSRAVRDKWRRKDWYDIYLPRYFGETKVGETPSEDPSKIMGRVYNTTLAAITGDFSQEYLKMYFQVTGIEENTAQTVFKGHEYLR
;
A
#
# COMPACT_ATOMS: atom_id res chain seq x y z
N MET A 1 -26.70 3.55 -1.72
CA MET A 1 -25.69 4.63 -1.84
C MET A 1 -26.35 5.85 -2.48
N SER A 2 -26.29 7.03 -1.86
CA SER A 2 -26.87 8.25 -2.44
C SER A 2 -26.06 8.74 -3.65
N ARG A 3 -26.69 9.47 -4.58
CA ARG A 3 -26.06 9.97 -5.83
C ARG A 3 -24.75 10.73 -5.57
N ALA A 4 -24.72 11.54 -4.50
CA ALA A 4 -23.55 12.30 -4.09
C ALA A 4 -22.35 11.42 -3.66
N VAL A 5 -22.58 10.23 -3.11
CA VAL A 5 -21.51 9.30 -2.74
C VAL A 5 -20.91 8.66 -3.99
N ARG A 6 -21.75 8.27 -4.96
CA ARG A 6 -21.28 7.69 -6.24
C ARG A 6 -20.40 8.68 -7.00
N ASP A 7 -20.74 9.96 -7.01
CA ASP A 7 -19.93 11.01 -7.66
C ASP A 7 -18.59 11.30 -6.98
N LYS A 8 -18.44 11.02 -5.68
CA LYS A 8 -17.15 11.14 -4.98
C LYS A 8 -16.21 9.99 -5.33
N TRP A 9 -16.71 8.76 -5.37
CA TRP A 9 -15.89 7.60 -5.74
C TRP A 9 -15.38 7.67 -7.18
N ARG A 10 -16.19 8.24 -8.08
CA ARG A 10 -15.83 8.38 -9.51
C ARG A 10 -14.71 9.40 -9.78
N ARG A 11 -14.37 10.25 -8.79
CA ARG A 11 -13.32 11.27 -8.90
C ARG A 11 -11.98 10.84 -8.30
N LYS A 12 -11.91 9.64 -7.73
CA LYS A 12 -10.67 9.13 -7.13
C LYS A 12 -9.82 8.50 -8.22
N ASP A 13 -8.55 8.86 -8.23
CA ASP A 13 -7.53 8.16 -8.97
C ASP A 13 -7.00 6.99 -8.14
N TRP A 14 -6.58 5.94 -8.83
CA TRP A 14 -5.97 4.76 -8.22
C TRP A 14 -4.46 4.87 -8.30
N TYR A 15 -3.83 4.60 -7.16
CA TYR A 15 -2.38 4.65 -7.01
C TYR A 15 -1.87 3.28 -6.61
N ASP A 16 -0.89 2.79 -7.36
CA ASP A 16 -0.27 1.50 -7.14
C ASP A 16 0.78 1.61 -6.03
N ILE A 17 0.68 0.75 -5.02
CA ILE A 17 1.63 0.71 -3.92
C ILE A 17 2.73 -0.29 -4.27
N TYR A 18 3.95 0.21 -4.35
CA TYR A 18 5.13 -0.58 -4.62
C TYR A 18 5.96 -0.78 -3.36
N LEU A 19 6.50 -1.98 -3.22
CA LEU A 19 7.48 -2.30 -2.18
C LEU A 19 8.80 -1.56 -2.43
N PRO A 20 9.59 -1.35 -1.38
CA PRO A 20 10.95 -0.85 -1.54
C PRO A 20 11.80 -1.80 -2.41
N ARG A 21 12.84 -1.27 -3.06
CA ARG A 21 13.75 -2.05 -3.93
C ARG A 21 14.35 -3.28 -3.27
N TYR A 22 14.69 -3.18 -1.99
CA TYR A 22 15.25 -4.29 -1.20
C TYR A 22 14.24 -5.39 -0.86
N PHE A 23 12.96 -5.19 -1.20
CA PHE A 23 11.89 -6.19 -1.16
C PHE A 23 11.41 -6.61 -2.56
N GLY A 24 12.18 -6.28 -3.62
CA GLY A 24 11.89 -6.72 -4.99
C GLY A 24 11.05 -5.76 -5.82
N GLU A 25 10.80 -4.52 -5.35
CA GLU A 25 10.12 -3.45 -6.13
C GLU A 25 8.82 -3.92 -6.81
N THR A 26 8.07 -4.76 -6.11
CA THR A 26 6.85 -5.39 -6.64
C THR A 26 5.60 -4.64 -6.17
N LYS A 27 4.58 -4.59 -7.03
CA LYS A 27 3.26 -4.05 -6.72
C LYS A 27 2.58 -4.95 -5.68
N VAL A 28 2.20 -4.38 -4.54
CA VAL A 28 1.54 -5.11 -3.44
C VAL A 28 0.08 -4.72 -3.24
N GLY A 29 -0.34 -3.59 -3.78
CA GLY A 29 -1.74 -3.18 -3.66
C GLY A 29 -2.01 -1.88 -4.37
N GLU A 30 -3.21 -1.36 -4.16
CA GLU A 30 -3.67 -0.13 -4.76
C GLU A 30 -4.42 0.68 -3.69
N THR A 31 -4.33 2.00 -3.76
CA THR A 31 -5.08 2.89 -2.87
C THR A 31 -5.75 3.99 -3.67
N PRO A 32 -7.07 4.20 -3.50
CA PRO A 32 -7.74 5.29 -4.16
C PRO A 32 -7.53 6.60 -3.38
N SER A 33 -7.27 7.68 -4.11
CA SER A 33 -7.21 9.03 -3.55
C SER A 33 -7.67 10.07 -4.56
N GLU A 34 -8.28 11.15 -4.08
CA GLU A 34 -8.59 12.33 -4.92
C GLU A 34 -7.38 13.25 -5.05
N ASP A 35 -6.36 13.07 -4.21
CA ASP A 35 -5.17 13.92 -4.16
C ASP A 35 -3.95 13.07 -3.73
N PRO A 36 -2.81 13.13 -4.46
CA PRO A 36 -1.58 12.45 -4.09
C PRO A 36 -1.09 12.80 -2.67
N SER A 37 -1.22 14.06 -2.25
CA SER A 37 -0.74 14.53 -0.95
C SER A 37 -1.40 13.79 0.22
N LYS A 38 -2.63 13.28 0.03
CA LYS A 38 -3.38 12.52 1.04
C LYS A 38 -2.92 11.06 1.16
N ILE A 39 -2.06 10.59 0.27
CA ILE A 39 -1.48 9.23 0.28
C ILE A 39 -0.16 9.23 1.05
N MET A 40 0.58 10.33 1.03
CA MET A 40 1.83 10.50 1.77
C MET A 40 1.64 10.18 3.25
N GLY A 41 2.52 9.35 3.81
CA GLY A 41 2.45 8.92 5.20
C GLY A 41 1.43 7.82 5.51
N ARG A 42 0.61 7.36 4.55
CA ARG A 42 -0.22 6.16 4.75
C ARG A 42 0.66 4.94 4.98
N VAL A 43 0.18 4.04 5.82
CA VAL A 43 0.86 2.78 6.13
C VAL A 43 0.08 1.63 5.50
N TYR A 44 0.70 0.97 4.52
CA TYR A 44 0.26 -0.30 3.99
C TYR A 44 0.80 -1.43 4.86
N ASN A 45 0.00 -2.47 5.08
CA ASN A 45 0.42 -3.64 5.84
C ASN A 45 0.12 -4.91 5.06
N THR A 46 1.04 -5.87 5.12
CA THR A 46 0.93 -7.17 4.46
C THR A 46 1.75 -8.19 5.23
N THR A 47 1.51 -9.48 5.02
CA THR A 47 2.34 -10.55 5.58
C THR A 47 3.60 -10.75 4.74
N LEU A 48 4.66 -11.27 5.36
CA LEU A 48 5.86 -11.67 4.61
C LEU A 48 5.55 -12.77 3.60
N ALA A 49 4.69 -13.72 3.99
CA ALA A 49 4.21 -14.79 3.10
C ALA A 49 3.63 -14.25 1.78
N ALA A 50 2.89 -13.13 1.81
CA ALA A 50 2.35 -12.51 0.60
C ALA A 50 3.41 -11.88 -0.31
N ILE A 51 4.59 -11.55 0.24
CA ILE A 51 5.71 -10.97 -0.51
C ILE A 51 6.60 -12.09 -1.09
N THR A 52 6.92 -13.10 -0.28
CA THR A 52 7.87 -14.17 -0.65
C THR A 52 7.20 -15.39 -1.29
N GLY A 53 5.91 -15.57 -1.09
CA GLY A 53 5.17 -16.79 -1.47
C GLY A 53 5.38 -17.96 -0.51
N ASP A 54 6.11 -17.77 0.59
CA ASP A 54 6.35 -18.79 1.62
C ASP A 54 5.34 -18.68 2.76
N PHE A 55 4.36 -19.59 2.78
CA PHE A 55 3.31 -19.65 3.81
C PHE A 55 3.85 -19.93 5.21
N SER A 56 5.07 -20.47 5.36
CA SER A 56 5.66 -20.67 6.70
C SER A 56 5.87 -19.36 7.45
N GLN A 57 5.88 -18.22 6.74
CA GLN A 57 6.14 -16.88 7.26
C GLN A 57 4.86 -16.04 7.42
N GLU A 58 3.68 -16.66 7.41
CA GLU A 58 2.40 -15.94 7.52
C GLU A 58 2.26 -15.20 8.85
N TYR A 59 2.90 -15.69 9.91
CA TYR A 59 2.92 -15.06 11.23
C TYR A 59 3.62 -13.68 11.25
N LEU A 60 4.37 -13.31 10.21
CA LEU A 60 5.11 -12.06 10.20
C LEU A 60 4.36 -11.01 9.38
N LYS A 61 3.88 -9.96 10.06
CA LYS A 61 3.22 -8.82 9.43
C LYS A 61 4.19 -7.66 9.32
N MET A 62 4.21 -7.03 8.16
CA MET A 62 5.11 -5.93 7.84
C MET A 62 4.32 -4.65 7.59
N TYR A 63 4.97 -3.52 7.87
CA TYR A 63 4.43 -2.18 7.66
C TYR A 63 5.30 -1.40 6.70
N PHE A 64 4.66 -0.82 5.69
CA PHE A 64 5.29 -0.01 4.65
C PHE A 64 4.65 1.36 4.64
N GLN A 65 5.44 2.42 4.83
CA GLN A 65 4.95 3.79 4.82
C GLN A 65 5.22 4.43 3.47
N VAL A 66 4.21 5.08 2.89
CA VAL A 66 4.36 5.85 1.64
C VAL A 66 5.20 7.11 1.91
N THR A 67 6.29 7.26 1.16
CA THR A 67 7.23 8.39 1.28
C THR A 67 7.40 9.17 -0.02
N GLY A 68 6.90 8.66 -1.14
CA GLY A 68 6.99 9.31 -2.43
C GLY A 68 5.87 8.85 -3.35
N ILE A 69 5.50 9.70 -4.30
CA ILE A 69 4.53 9.39 -5.35
C ILE A 69 5.13 9.87 -6.66
N GLU A 70 5.24 8.97 -7.63
CA GLU A 70 5.69 9.24 -8.99
C GLU A 70 4.55 8.86 -9.93
N GLU A 71 3.96 9.85 -10.60
CA GLU A 71 2.75 9.69 -11.42
C GLU A 71 1.61 9.04 -10.61
N ASN A 72 1.38 7.74 -10.81
CA ASN A 72 0.38 6.93 -10.11
C ASN A 72 1.01 5.85 -9.22
N THR A 73 2.32 5.90 -8.99
CA THR A 73 3.07 4.92 -8.21
C THR A 73 3.41 5.49 -6.84
N ALA A 74 2.88 4.89 -5.78
CA ALA A 74 3.23 5.20 -4.40
C ALA A 74 4.43 4.35 -3.97
N GLN A 75 5.59 5.00 -3.83
CA GLN A 75 6.80 4.40 -3.30
C GLN A 75 6.74 4.34 -1.77
N THR A 76 7.16 3.20 -1.22
CA THR A 76 7.13 2.96 0.22
C THR A 76 8.51 2.71 0.80
N VAL A 77 8.63 2.89 2.12
CA VAL A 77 9.77 2.46 2.94
C VAL A 77 9.28 1.51 4.03
N PHE A 78 10.16 0.60 4.44
CA PHE A 78 9.88 -0.29 5.56
C PHE A 78 9.82 0.50 6.87
N LYS A 79 8.69 0.42 7.56
CA LYS A 79 8.46 1.08 8.85
C LYS A 79 8.72 0.16 10.04
N GLY A 80 8.43 -1.13 9.89
CA GLY A 80 8.57 -2.10 10.98
C GLY A 80 7.82 -3.39 10.69
N HIS A 81 7.87 -4.33 11.64
CA HIS A 81 7.15 -5.59 11.58
C HIS A 81 6.57 -5.93 12.95
N GLU A 82 5.51 -6.73 12.95
CA GLU A 82 4.94 -7.37 14.14
C GLU A 82 4.75 -8.86 13.89
N TYR A 83 4.85 -9.65 14.96
CA TYR A 83 4.42 -11.04 14.95
C TYR A 83 2.92 -11.07 15.23
N LEU A 84 2.16 -11.76 14.36
CA LEU A 84 0.78 -12.08 14.61
C LEU A 84 0.68 -12.94 15.87
N ARG A 85 -0.21 -12.56 16.79
CA ARG A 85 -0.51 -13.32 18.01
C ARG A 85 -1.70 -14.23 17.80
#